data_AF-A0A950MGJ1-F1
#
_entry.id   AF-A0A950MGJ1-F1
#
_cell.length_a   1.000
_cell.length_b   1.000
_cell.length_c   1.000
_cell.angle_alpha   90.00
_cell.angle_beta   90.00
_cell.angle_gamma   90.00
#
_symmetry.space_group_name_H-M   'P 1'
#
loop_
_entity.id
_entity.type
_entity.pdbx_description
1 polymer ?
#
loop_
_entity_poly.entity_id
_entity_poly.type
_entity_poly.pdbx_seq_one_letter_code
_entity_poly.pdbx_strand_id
1 'polypeptide(L)' 'MSAHDAHYGGNLVDGARILGLFGDVATELLIRHDGDEGLFVAYDLVEFKAPVHAGDYIEARGQITNVGNTSRTMEFTAHK' A
#
# COMPACT_ATOMS: atom_id res chain seq x y z
N MET A 1 -4.56 -8.24 -9.97
CA MET A 1 -4.11 -9.37 -9.16
C MET A 1 -4.11 -10.62 -10.00
N SER A 2 -3.00 -11.34 -10.04
CA SER A 2 -2.83 -12.58 -10.79
C SER A 2 -3.20 -13.80 -9.94
N ALA A 3 -3.23 -14.99 -10.55
CA ALA A 3 -3.41 -16.25 -9.81
C ALA A 3 -2.28 -16.52 -8.80
N HIS A 4 -1.08 -15.98 -9.02
CA HIS A 4 0.04 -16.09 -8.07
C HIS A 4 -0.17 -15.24 -6.80
N ASP A 5 -1.00 -14.19 -6.89
CA ASP A 5 -1.33 -13.35 -5.74
C ASP A 5 -2.43 -13.99 -4.86
N ALA A 6 -3.12 -15.04 -5.32
CA ALA A 6 -4.08 -15.76 -4.49
C ALA A 6 -3.36 -16.52 -3.38
N HIS A 7 -3.78 -16.31 -2.14
CA HIS A 7 -3.15 -16.89 -0.97
C HIS A 7 -4.06 -17.88 -0.23
N TYR A 8 -5.37 -17.62 -0.23
CA TYR A 8 -6.36 -18.46 0.44
C TYR A 8 -7.29 -19.15 -0.56
N GLY A 9 -8.04 -20.14 -0.08
CA GLY A 9 -9.06 -20.84 -0.87
C GLY A 9 -10.07 -19.87 -1.48
N GLY A 10 -10.56 -20.19 -2.69
CA GLY A 10 -11.49 -19.33 -3.41
C GLY A 10 -10.84 -18.13 -4.12
N ASN A 11 -9.54 -18.23 -4.46
CA ASN A 11 -8.77 -17.17 -5.12
C ASN A 11 -8.61 -15.88 -4.30
N LEU A 12 -8.82 -15.94 -2.98
CA LEU A 12 -8.73 -14.79 -2.10
C LEU A 12 -7.26 -14.39 -1.91
N VAL A 13 -6.97 -13.11 -2.17
CA VAL A 13 -5.66 -12.48 -2.01
C VAL A 13 -5.51 -12.01 -0.58
N ASP A 14 -4.33 -12.20 0.02
CA ASP A 14 -4.07 -11.74 1.38
C ASP A 14 -3.92 -10.21 1.45
N GLY A 15 -4.17 -9.66 2.63
CA GLY A 15 -4.06 -8.22 2.86
C GLY A 15 -2.63 -7.68 2.76
N ALA A 16 -1.60 -8.50 3.02
CA ALA A 16 -0.21 -8.08 2.93
C ALA A 16 0.20 -7.76 1.49
N ARG A 17 -0.42 -8.40 0.50
CA ARG A 17 -0.25 -8.03 -0.91
C ARG A 17 -0.64 -6.57 -1.19
N ILE A 18 -1.70 -6.08 -0.54
CA ILE A 18 -2.15 -4.68 -0.64
C ILE A 18 -1.17 -3.75 0.08
N LEU A 19 -0.68 -4.17 1.25
CA LEU A 19 0.36 -3.42 1.96
C LEU A 19 1.65 -3.28 1.14
N GLY A 20 2.00 -4.29 0.33
CA GLY A 20 3.10 -4.19 -0.62
C GLY A 20 2.91 -3.07 -1.65
N LEU A 21 1.69 -2.88 -2.16
CA LEU A 21 1.38 -1.77 -3.07
C LEU A 21 1.49 -0.41 -2.37
N PHE A 22 1.06 -0.32 -1.11
CA PHE A 22 1.27 0.89 -0.31
C PHE A 22 2.75 1.16 -0.05
N GLY A 23 3.54 0.10 0.10
CA GLY A 23 5.00 0.07 0.01
C GLY A 23 5.53 0.88 -1.17
N ASP A 24 5.21 0.42 -2.37
CA ASP A 24 5.66 1.01 -3.63
C ASP A 24 5.22 2.48 -3.76
N VAL A 25 3.97 2.78 -3.41
CA VAL A 25 3.43 4.16 -3.45
C VAL A 25 4.19 5.08 -2.49
N ALA A 26 4.50 4.63 -1.28
CA ALA A 26 5.26 5.42 -0.31
C ALA A 26 6.68 5.70 -0.79
N THR A 27 7.35 4.70 -1.35
CA THR A 27 8.69 4.87 -1.93
C THR A 27 8.67 5.93 -3.02
N GLU A 28 7.70 5.91 -3.93
CA GLU A 28 7.56 6.93 -4.97
C GLU A 28 7.27 8.33 -4.37
N LEU A 29 6.43 8.43 -3.34
CA LEU A 29 6.17 9.70 -2.65
C LEU A 29 7.43 10.28 -2.02
N LEU A 30 8.26 9.43 -1.39
CA LEU A 30 9.53 9.83 -0.79
C LEU A 30 10.55 10.23 -1.84
N ILE A 31 10.71 9.47 -2.92
CA ILE A 31 11.60 9.83 -4.03
C ILE A 31 11.21 11.20 -4.59
N ARG A 32 9.91 11.46 -4.80
CA ARG A 32 9.43 12.75 -5.33
C ARG A 32 9.61 13.91 -4.38
N HIS A 33 9.38 13.71 -3.08
CA HIS A 33 9.40 14.77 -2.09
C HIS A 33 10.80 15.02 -1.52
N ASP A 34 11.52 13.95 -1.19
CA ASP A 34 12.79 13.96 -0.47
C ASP A 34 14.00 13.67 -1.36
N GLY A 35 13.78 13.18 -2.60
CA GLY A 35 14.85 12.87 -3.55
C GLY A 35 15.55 11.54 -3.28
N ASP A 36 15.07 10.75 -2.33
CA ASP A 36 15.60 9.44 -1.95
C ASP A 36 14.47 8.54 -1.45
N GLU A 37 14.74 7.24 -1.36
CA GLU A 37 13.85 6.27 -0.72
C GLU A 37 13.82 6.47 0.81
N GLY A 38 12.86 5.85 1.46
CA GLY A 38 12.84 5.77 2.91
C GLY A 38 12.18 4.51 3.42
N LEU A 39 12.27 4.31 4.74
CA LEU A 39 11.83 3.08 5.39
C LEU A 39 10.51 3.31 6.12
N PHE A 40 9.61 2.34 6.01
CA PHE A 40 8.43 2.28 6.85
C PHE A 40 8.80 2.01 8.30
N VAL A 41 8.40 2.91 9.19
CA VAL A 41 8.54 2.72 10.64
C VAL A 41 7.37 1.91 11.19
N ALA A 42 6.13 2.27 10.83
CA ALA A 42 4.92 1.61 11.27
C ALA A 42 3.72 1.98 10.39
N TYR A 43 2.64 1.22 10.55
CA TYR A 43 1.30 1.62 10.17
C TYR A 43 0.52 1.96 11.44
N ASP A 44 -0.16 3.11 11.47
CA ASP A 44 -1.01 3.48 12.61
C ASP A 44 -2.29 2.63 12.65
N LEU A 45 -2.93 2.45 11.51
CA LEU A 45 -4.14 1.64 11.34
C LEU A 45 -4.22 1.12 9.90
N VAL A 46 -4.67 -0.13 9.74
CA VAL A 46 -4.99 -0.73 8.44
C VAL A 46 -6.37 -1.37 8.53
N GLU A 47 -7.25 -1.00 7.60
CA GLU A 47 -8.62 -1.52 7.52
C GLU A 47 -8.87 -2.21 6.17
N PHE A 48 -9.12 -3.52 6.19
CA PHE A 48 -9.52 -4.27 4.99
C PHE A 48 -11.05 -4.24 4.84
N LYS A 49 -11.54 -3.27 4.05
CA LYS A 49 -12.98 -2.99 3.92
C LYS A 49 -13.72 -3.91 2.93
N ALA A 50 -12.99 -4.58 2.05
CA ALA A 50 -13.55 -5.52 1.07
C ALA A 50 -12.54 -6.62 0.72
N PRO A 51 -13.00 -7.82 0.35
CA PRO A 51 -12.12 -8.88 -0.13
C PRO A 51 -11.59 -8.57 -1.54
N VAL A 52 -10.36 -8.98 -1.79
CA VAL A 52 -9.67 -8.91 -3.07
C VAL A 52 -9.41 -10.32 -3.57
N HIS A 53 -9.70 -10.59 -4.84
CA HIS A 53 -9.51 -11.90 -5.46
C HIS A 53 -8.53 -11.81 -6.64
N ALA A 54 -7.95 -12.95 -7.01
CA ALA A 54 -7.23 -13.05 -8.28
C ALA A 54 -8.18 -12.66 -9.44
N GLY A 55 -7.67 -11.84 -10.35
CA GLY A 55 -8.43 -11.19 -11.41
C GLY A 55 -8.79 -9.73 -11.12
N ASP A 56 -8.89 -9.33 -9.85
CA ASP A 56 -9.25 -7.94 -9.50
C ASP A 56 -8.15 -6.96 -9.95
N TYR A 57 -8.53 -5.87 -10.60
CA TYR A 57 -7.66 -4.72 -10.80
C TYR A 57 -7.66 -3.90 -9.51
N ILE A 58 -6.48 -3.51 -9.02
CA ILE A 58 -6.36 -2.69 -7.81
C ILE A 58 -5.60 -1.41 -8.16
N GLU A 59 -6.22 -0.27 -7.86
CA GLU A 59 -5.59 1.06 -7.91
C GLU A 59 -5.18 1.47 -6.49
N ALA A 60 -3.88 1.59 -6.24
CA ALA A 60 -3.33 2.10 -5.00
C ALA A 60 -2.99 3.59 -5.15
N ARG A 61 -3.41 4.40 -4.18
CA ARG A 61 -3.14 5.83 -4.11
C ARG A 61 -2.58 6.20 -2.75
N GLY A 62 -1.79 7.25 -2.69
CA GLY A 62 -1.29 7.77 -1.43
C GLY A 62 -0.91 9.25 -1.50
N GLN A 63 -0.81 9.87 -0.34
CA GLN A 63 -0.38 11.25 -0.18
C GLN A 63 0.37 11.44 1.13
N ILE A 64 1.33 12.37 1.13
CA ILE A 64 1.97 12.84 2.37
C ILE A 64 1.01 13.81 3.05
N THR A 65 0.65 13.53 4.30
CA THR A 65 -0.26 14.36 5.10
C THR A 65 0.47 15.21 6.14
N ASN A 66 1.69 14.84 6.52
CA ASN A 66 2.53 15.62 7.42
C ASN A 66 4.03 15.41 7.16
N VAL A 67 4.81 16.46 7.36
CA VAL A 67 6.27 16.48 7.18
C VAL A 67 6.93 16.84 8.53
N GLY A 68 7.58 15.85 9.15
CA GLY A 68 8.41 16.05 10.33
C GLY A 68 9.87 16.35 9.98
N ASN A 69 10.75 16.35 10.98
CA ASN A 69 12.18 16.58 10.78
C ASN A 69 12.82 15.46 9.93
N THR A 70 12.67 14.21 10.38
CA THR A 70 13.19 13.01 9.69
C THR A 70 12.09 11.99 9.40
N SER A 71 10.82 12.40 9.45
CA SER A 71 9.67 11.52 9.29
C SER A 71 8.62 12.12 8.35
N ARG A 72 7.81 11.26 7.74
CA ARG A 72 6.66 11.61 6.92
C ARG A 72 5.46 10.80 7.39
N THR A 73 4.32 11.45 7.56
CA THR A 73 3.04 10.77 7.76
C THR A 73 2.33 10.72 6.41
N MET A 74 1.75 9.57 6.09
CA MET A 74 1.11 9.33 4.80
C MET A 74 -0.23 8.62 4.99
N GLU A 75 -1.15 8.86 4.07
CA GLU A 75 -2.40 8.11 3.95
C GLU A 75 -2.41 7.34 2.64
N PHE A 76 -2.96 6.12 2.69
CA PHE A 76 -3.04 5.23 1.54
C PHE A 76 -4.47 4.70 1.37
N THR A 77 -4.87 4.50 0.12
CA THR A 77 -6.15 3.90 -0.26
C THR A 77 -5.96 2.92 -1.40
N ALA A 78 -6.74 1.83 -1.39
CA ALA A 78 -6.79 0.84 -2.45
C ALA A 78 -8.23 0.70 -2.95
N HIS A 79 -8.42 0.79 -4.25
CA HIS A 79 -9.71 0.67 -4.91
C HIS A 79 -9.68 -0.46 -5.93
N LYS A 80 -10.82 -1.13 -6.14
CA LYS A 80 -11.00 -2.16 -7.17
C LYS A 80 -12.01 -1.73 -8.21
#